data_AF-A0ABD2QM09-F1
#
_entry.id   AF-A0ABD2QM09-F1
#
_cell.length_a   1.000
_cell.length_b   1.000
_cell.length_c   1.000
_cell.angle_alpha   90.00
_cell.angle_beta   90.00
_cell.angle_gamma   90.00
#
_symmetry.space_group_name_H-M   'P 1'
#
loop_
_entity.id
_entity.type
_entity.pdbx_description
1 polymer ?
#
loop_
_entity_poly.entity_id
_entity_poly.type
_entity_poly.pdbx_seq_one_letter_code
_entity_poly.pdbx_strand_id
1 'polypeptide(L)'
;MELCSISVKQKSDTQDIESDSEDEDIDEQQPLSDDLLSIARGNDSQKQHDPIFALPLYSLLPAEQQRRVFEPPPEGHRMVVISTNVAETSLTIPDVRYVVDTGKEKVKRYNFASGASWFEVVWVSQASAEQRAGRAGRVGPGRCFRLYSARVFGDMDKFLRPDILTRPIDDVVLMLKSYLGPTPLHRFPLPTSPSFESIQSAQQRLLALGALQISNFGPKRGFLAIL
;
A
#
# COMPACT_ATOMS: atom_id res chain seq x y z
N MET A 1 -6.85 -11.44 -6.59
CA MET A 1 -5.88 -10.48 -7.15
C MET A 1 -6.58 -9.15 -7.12
N GLU A 2 -6.19 -8.23 -6.25
CA GLU A 2 -6.88 -6.93 -6.15
C GLU A 2 -5.88 -5.79 -6.13
N LEU A 3 -6.22 -4.80 -6.94
CA LEU A 3 -5.40 -3.73 -7.48
C LEU A 3 -5.21 -2.63 -6.43
N CYS A 4 -3.98 -2.29 -6.15
CA CYS A 4 -3.56 -1.38 -5.08
C CYS A 4 -2.94 -0.09 -5.64
N SER A 5 -2.69 -0.02 -6.94
CA SER A 5 -2.31 1.22 -7.63
C SER A 5 -2.32 0.98 -9.13
N ILE A 6 -2.96 1.88 -9.90
CA ILE A 6 -2.69 2.04 -11.33
C ILE A 6 -1.73 3.20 -11.46
N SER A 7 -0.51 2.92 -11.92
CA SER A 7 0.50 3.93 -12.20
C SER A 7 0.51 4.29 -13.67
N VAL A 8 0.28 5.56 -14.03
CA VAL A 8 0.33 6.02 -15.42
C VAL A 8 1.56 6.91 -15.65
N LYS A 9 2.28 6.66 -16.74
CA LYS A 9 3.35 7.52 -17.28
C LYS A 9 2.81 8.28 -18.50
N GLN A 10 2.94 9.60 -18.55
CA GLN A 10 2.62 10.41 -19.73
C GLN A 10 3.79 11.35 -20.04
N LYS A 11 4.03 11.60 -21.33
CA LYS A 11 5.09 12.47 -21.83
C LYS A 11 4.76 13.94 -21.51
N SER A 12 5.78 14.74 -21.18
CA SER A 12 5.66 16.17 -20.86
C SER A 12 5.61 17.00 -22.14
N ASP A 13 4.46 17.61 -22.43
CA ASP A 13 4.37 18.76 -23.33
C ASP A 13 3.93 19.97 -22.49
N THR A 14 4.85 20.92 -22.32
CA THR A 14 4.63 22.20 -21.64
C THR A 14 4.09 23.19 -22.66
N GLN A 15 2.90 23.75 -22.44
CA GLN A 15 2.48 24.99 -23.08
C GLN A 15 1.77 25.87 -22.04
N ASP A 16 2.46 26.96 -21.71
CA ASP A 16 1.99 28.05 -20.87
C ASP A 16 0.88 28.82 -21.59
N ILE A 17 -0.20 29.17 -20.86
CA ILE A 17 -1.20 30.13 -21.32
C ILE A 17 -1.28 31.21 -20.23
N GLU A 18 -0.76 32.38 -20.57
CA GLU A 18 -0.90 33.63 -19.81
C GLU A 18 -2.37 34.03 -19.72
N SER A 19 -2.78 34.52 -18.55
CA SER A 19 -4.09 35.11 -18.32
C SER A 19 -3.95 36.62 -18.28
N ASP A 20 -4.47 37.33 -19.28
CA ASP A 20 -4.78 38.75 -19.17
C ASP A 20 -6.30 38.92 -19.00
N SER A 21 -6.65 39.73 -18.01
CA SER A 21 -8.00 40.15 -17.64
C SER A 21 -8.46 41.33 -18.50
N GLU A 22 -9.71 41.34 -18.93
CA GLU A 22 -10.48 42.57 -19.11
C GLU A 22 -11.99 42.25 -19.12
N ASP A 23 -12.72 42.97 -18.28
CA ASP A 23 -14.18 42.96 -18.12
C ASP A 23 -14.84 43.80 -19.22
N GLU A 24 -15.84 43.28 -19.94
CA GLU A 24 -16.86 44.11 -20.60
C GLU A 24 -18.25 43.43 -20.57
N ASP A 25 -19.20 44.12 -19.92
CA ASP A 25 -20.65 43.85 -19.95
C ASP A 25 -21.26 44.38 -21.26
N ILE A 26 -21.92 43.55 -22.07
CA ILE A 26 -22.95 43.99 -23.04
C ILE A 26 -24.06 42.94 -23.17
N ASP A 27 -25.28 43.33 -22.79
CA ASP A 27 -26.55 42.65 -23.05
C ASP A 27 -27.11 43.14 -24.39
N GLU A 28 -27.33 42.25 -25.37
CA GLU A 28 -28.28 42.46 -26.47
C GLU A 28 -28.58 41.15 -27.22
N GLN A 29 -29.88 40.90 -27.43
CA GLN A 29 -30.47 39.69 -28.00
C GLN A 29 -29.95 39.38 -29.41
N GLN A 30 -29.20 38.28 -29.57
CA GLN A 30 -28.81 37.72 -30.87
C GLN A 30 -29.61 36.43 -31.15
N PRO A 31 -30.10 36.22 -32.38
CA PRO A 31 -30.84 35.01 -32.74
C PRO A 31 -29.96 33.77 -32.56
N LEU A 32 -30.52 32.67 -32.04
CA LEU A 32 -29.79 31.41 -31.81
C LEU A 32 -28.98 31.03 -33.07
N SER A 33 -27.67 31.17 -32.99
CA SER A 33 -26.77 30.86 -34.09
C SER A 33 -26.70 29.35 -34.31
N ASP A 34 -26.50 28.97 -35.57
CA ASP A 34 -26.20 27.59 -36.01
C ASP A 34 -25.03 26.93 -35.25
N ASP A 35 -24.29 27.69 -34.44
CA ASP A 35 -23.22 27.21 -33.56
C ASP A 35 -23.74 26.24 -32.48
N LEU A 36 -24.93 26.47 -31.91
CA LEU A 36 -25.49 25.55 -30.90
C LEU A 36 -25.85 24.18 -31.50
N LEU A 37 -26.21 24.12 -32.78
CA LEU A 37 -26.43 22.85 -33.49
C LEU A 37 -25.12 22.12 -33.79
N SER A 38 -24.01 22.85 -33.94
CA SER A 38 -22.68 22.25 -34.12
C SER A 38 -22.13 21.63 -32.83
N ILE A 39 -22.49 22.16 -31.66
CA ILE A 39 -22.18 21.57 -30.35
C ILE A 39 -22.99 20.29 -30.11
N ALA A 40 -24.26 20.26 -30.56
CA ALA A 40 -25.13 19.08 -30.46
C ALA A 40 -24.74 17.96 -31.45
N ARG A 41 -24.18 18.32 -32.62
CA ARG A 41 -23.52 17.38 -33.52
C ARG A 41 -22.08 17.19 -33.08
N GLY A 42 -21.91 16.51 -31.94
CA GLY A 42 -20.61 16.17 -31.41
C GLY A 42 -19.70 15.66 -32.52
N ASN A 43 -18.73 16.48 -32.89
CA ASN A 43 -17.52 16.02 -33.55
C ASN A 43 -16.84 15.10 -32.53
N ASP A 44 -17.26 13.83 -32.53
CA ASP A 44 -16.51 12.72 -31.97
C ASP A 44 -15.29 12.52 -32.88
N SER A 45 -14.42 13.53 -32.89
CA SER A 45 -13.02 13.36 -33.25
C SER A 45 -12.51 12.36 -32.25
N GLN A 46 -12.61 11.07 -32.57
CA GLN A 46 -12.09 9.97 -31.79
C GLN A 46 -10.63 10.31 -31.51
N LYS A 47 -10.37 10.88 -30.33
CA LYS A 47 -9.01 11.18 -29.88
C LYS A 47 -8.34 9.82 -29.84
N GLN A 48 -7.44 9.58 -30.77
CA GLN A 48 -6.71 8.33 -30.88
C GLN A 48 -5.87 8.22 -29.61
N HIS A 49 -6.33 7.38 -28.67
CA HIS A 49 -5.66 7.19 -27.40
C HIS A 49 -4.42 6.33 -27.61
N ASP A 50 -3.30 6.74 -27.00
CA ASP A 50 -2.09 5.93 -26.98
C ASP A 50 -2.40 4.51 -26.45
N PRO A 51 -1.93 3.45 -27.12
CA PRO A 51 -2.12 2.08 -26.65
C PRO A 51 -1.52 1.86 -25.25
N ILE A 52 -2.15 1.00 -24.45
CA ILE A 52 -1.76 0.76 -23.06
C ILE A 52 -0.84 -0.46 -22.97
N PHE A 53 0.29 -0.31 -22.27
CA PHE A 53 1.17 -1.40 -21.88
C PHE A 53 0.98 -1.72 -20.39
N ALA A 54 0.17 -2.74 -20.08
CA ALA A 54 -0.21 -3.10 -18.72
C ALA A 54 0.68 -4.21 -18.13
N LEU A 55 1.19 -4.00 -16.92
CA LEU A 55 2.05 -4.96 -16.20
C LEU A 55 1.55 -5.22 -14.78
N PRO A 56 1.42 -6.48 -14.33
CA PRO A 56 1.14 -6.80 -12.94
C PRO A 56 2.40 -6.69 -12.07
N LEU A 57 2.23 -6.33 -10.79
CA LEU A 57 3.29 -6.28 -9.78
C LEU A 57 2.78 -6.77 -8.41
N TYR A 58 3.22 -7.96 -8.00
CA TYR A 58 2.91 -8.53 -6.69
C TYR A 58 4.01 -9.52 -6.26
N SER A 59 4.11 -9.80 -4.96
CA SER A 59 5.25 -10.51 -4.37
C SER A 59 5.48 -11.93 -4.92
N LEU A 60 4.44 -12.60 -5.40
CA LEU A 60 4.52 -13.97 -5.94
C LEU A 60 4.93 -14.02 -7.43
N LEU A 61 5.10 -12.88 -8.11
CA LEU A 61 5.58 -12.88 -9.49
C LEU A 61 7.04 -13.37 -9.57
N PRO A 62 7.41 -14.15 -10.59
CA PRO A 62 8.81 -14.44 -10.87
C PRO A 62 9.66 -13.18 -11.01
N ALA A 63 10.92 -13.23 -10.56
CA ALA A 63 11.81 -12.07 -10.57
C ALA A 63 12.00 -11.45 -11.96
N GLU A 64 12.03 -12.27 -13.01
CA GLU A 64 12.10 -11.81 -14.40
C GLU A 64 10.88 -10.97 -14.79
N GLN A 65 9.67 -11.38 -14.38
CA GLN A 65 8.45 -10.62 -14.66
C GLN A 65 8.37 -9.33 -13.83
N GLN A 66 8.84 -9.35 -12.57
CA GLN A 66 8.93 -8.14 -11.76
C GLN A 66 9.89 -7.11 -12.38
N ARG A 67 10.97 -7.55 -13.03
CA ARG A 67 11.94 -6.62 -13.66
C ARG A 67 11.35 -5.81 -14.82
N ARG A 68 10.35 -6.35 -15.51
CA ARG A 68 9.69 -5.68 -16.65
C ARG A 68 9.09 -4.32 -16.31
N VAL A 69 8.72 -4.08 -15.03
CA VAL A 69 8.18 -2.76 -14.61
C VAL A 69 9.23 -1.66 -14.59
N PHE A 70 10.52 -1.99 -14.68
CA PHE A 70 11.63 -1.03 -14.76
C PHE A 70 12.09 -0.78 -16.19
N GLU A 71 11.66 -1.60 -17.14
CA GLU A 71 11.97 -1.43 -18.55
C GLU A 71 11.06 -0.35 -19.16
N PRO A 72 11.57 0.44 -20.13
CA PRO A 72 10.72 1.40 -20.83
C PRO A 72 9.59 0.67 -21.59
N PRO A 73 8.38 1.24 -21.63
CA PRO A 73 7.31 0.67 -22.45
C PRO A 73 7.67 0.74 -23.94
N PRO A 74 7.04 -0.09 -24.79
CA PRO A 74 7.15 0.03 -26.24
C PRO A 74 6.84 1.46 -26.72
N GLU A 75 7.43 1.87 -27.83
CA GLU A 75 7.21 3.21 -28.37
C GLU A 75 5.71 3.48 -28.62
N GLY A 76 5.27 4.70 -28.32
CA GLY A 76 3.88 5.10 -28.42
C GLY A 76 2.95 4.49 -27.37
N HIS A 77 3.44 3.71 -26.39
CA HIS A 77 2.60 3.08 -25.38
C HIS A 77 2.65 3.79 -24.03
N ARG A 78 1.48 3.87 -23.39
CA ARG A 78 1.33 4.31 -22.02
C ARG A 78 1.54 3.15 -21.06
N MET A 79 2.58 3.20 -20.23
CA MET A 79 2.79 2.18 -19.20
C MET A 79 1.73 2.30 -18.11
N VAL A 80 1.13 1.16 -17.76
CA VAL A 80 0.19 0.99 -16.66
C VAL A 80 0.68 -0.14 -15.77
N VAL A 81 1.16 0.19 -14.57
CA VAL A 81 1.51 -0.85 -13.58
C VAL A 81 0.34 -1.05 -12.63
N ILE A 82 -0.07 -2.30 -12.53
CA ILE A 82 -1.10 -2.83 -11.65
C ILE A 82 -0.39 -3.47 -10.46
N SER A 83 -0.34 -2.80 -9.32
CA SER A 83 0.43 -3.30 -8.17
C SER A 83 -0.42 -3.69 -6.97
N THR A 84 0.15 -4.47 -6.06
CA THR A 84 -0.30 -4.63 -4.66
C THR A 84 0.38 -3.58 -3.77
N ASN A 85 0.26 -3.68 -2.44
CA ASN A 85 0.99 -2.81 -1.50
C ASN A 85 2.53 -2.93 -1.62
N VAL A 86 3.05 -3.86 -2.42
CA VAL A 86 4.47 -3.93 -2.81
C VAL A 86 4.99 -2.62 -3.42
N ALA A 87 4.15 -1.87 -4.15
CA ALA A 87 4.56 -0.56 -4.69
C ALA A 87 4.61 0.56 -3.64
N GLU A 88 4.05 0.35 -2.45
CA GLU A 88 3.89 1.39 -1.43
C GLU A 88 5.18 1.74 -0.70
N THR A 89 6.05 0.76 -0.46
CA THR A 89 7.24 0.91 0.40
C THR A 89 8.54 0.64 -0.35
N SER A 90 8.69 -0.51 -1.00
CA SER A 90 10.03 -1.03 -1.37
C SER A 90 10.48 -0.85 -2.82
N LEU A 91 9.63 -0.38 -3.74
CA LEU A 91 10.01 -0.26 -5.16
C LEU A 91 9.79 1.14 -5.73
N THR A 92 10.80 1.64 -6.44
CA THR A 92 10.72 2.90 -7.19
C THR A 92 10.55 2.58 -8.66
N ILE A 93 9.31 2.59 -9.13
CA ILE A 93 9.02 2.52 -10.57
C ILE A 93 9.35 3.89 -11.16
N PRO A 94 10.16 3.98 -12.23
CA PRO A 94 10.49 5.26 -12.85
C PRO A 94 9.25 5.89 -13.49
N ASP A 95 9.19 7.22 -13.46
CA ASP A 95 8.23 8.05 -14.20
C ASP A 95 6.74 7.78 -13.92
N VAL A 96 6.41 7.39 -12.69
CA VAL A 96 5.03 7.36 -12.21
C VAL A 96 4.52 8.79 -12.04
N ARG A 97 3.53 9.19 -12.85
CA ARG A 97 2.92 10.54 -12.80
C ARG A 97 1.51 10.52 -12.24
N TYR A 98 0.81 9.41 -12.37
CA TYR A 98 -0.53 9.26 -11.82
C TYR A 98 -0.62 8.01 -10.98
N VAL A 99 -1.33 8.08 -9.86
CA VAL A 99 -1.68 6.93 -9.01
C VAL A 99 -3.20 6.86 -8.91
N VAL A 100 -3.78 5.69 -9.14
CA VAL A 100 -5.18 5.42 -8.79
C VAL A 100 -5.22 4.52 -7.57
N ASP A 101 -5.67 5.02 -6.44
CA ASP A 101 -5.72 4.31 -5.16
C ASP A 101 -7.13 3.82 -4.84
N THR A 102 -7.28 2.52 -4.67
CA THR A 102 -8.54 1.88 -4.25
C THR A 102 -8.84 2.09 -2.77
N GLY A 103 -7.84 2.46 -1.96
CA GLY A 103 -7.96 2.64 -0.51
C GLY A 103 -8.07 1.32 0.26
N LYS A 104 -7.91 0.18 -0.42
CA LYS A 104 -8.01 -1.14 0.19
C LYS A 104 -6.68 -1.86 0.19
N GLU A 105 -6.53 -2.77 1.14
CA GLU A 105 -5.43 -3.72 1.18
C GLU A 105 -5.88 -5.06 1.75
N LYS A 106 -5.14 -6.11 1.39
CA LYS A 106 -5.37 -7.46 1.91
C LYS A 106 -4.40 -7.70 3.06
N VAL A 107 -4.94 -7.82 4.26
CA VAL A 107 -4.16 -8.06 5.49
C VAL A 107 -4.35 -9.49 5.97
N LYS A 108 -3.28 -10.07 6.54
CA LYS A 108 -3.37 -11.33 7.26
C LYS A 108 -3.77 -11.03 8.70
N ARG A 109 -4.90 -11.60 9.15
CA ARG A 109 -5.37 -11.53 10.53
C ARG A 109 -5.04 -12.82 11.25
N TYR A 110 -4.88 -12.73 12.57
CA TYR A 110 -4.64 -13.86 13.45
C TYR A 110 -5.60 -13.80 14.64
N ASN A 111 -6.24 -14.94 14.94
CA ASN A 111 -7.05 -15.10 16.13
C ASN A 111 -6.21 -15.81 17.19
N PHE A 112 -5.88 -15.09 18.27
CA PHE A 112 -5.05 -15.61 19.35
C PHE A 112 -5.71 -16.74 20.15
N ALA A 113 -7.05 -16.78 20.21
CA ALA A 113 -7.79 -17.82 20.91
C ALA A 113 -7.86 -19.13 20.12
N SER A 114 -8.07 -19.06 18.80
CA SER A 114 -8.17 -20.28 17.96
C SER A 114 -6.86 -20.71 17.31
N GLY A 115 -5.85 -19.83 17.27
CA GLY A 115 -4.61 -20.05 16.54
C GLY A 115 -4.75 -19.98 15.01
N ALA A 116 -5.93 -19.61 14.50
CA ALA A 116 -6.20 -19.57 13.07
C ALA A 116 -5.78 -18.23 12.45
N SER A 117 -5.28 -18.30 11.20
CA SER A 117 -5.03 -17.13 10.37
C SER A 117 -5.99 -17.09 9.19
N TRP A 118 -6.44 -15.89 8.80
CA TRP A 118 -7.19 -15.67 7.57
C TRP A 118 -6.72 -14.38 6.89
N PHE A 119 -7.18 -14.19 5.66
CA PHE A 119 -6.98 -12.93 4.96
C PHE A 119 -8.29 -12.15 4.89
N GLU A 120 -8.19 -10.85 5.06
CA GLU A 120 -9.32 -9.93 5.00
C GLU A 120 -8.92 -8.72 4.16
N VAL A 121 -9.88 -8.17 3.41
CA VAL A 121 -9.70 -6.91 2.68
C VAL A 121 -10.22 -5.77 3.56
N VAL A 122 -9.34 -4.86 3.94
CA VAL A 122 -9.61 -3.77 4.86
C VAL A 122 -9.28 -2.43 4.23
N TRP A 123 -9.76 -1.34 4.83
CA TRP A 123 -9.29 0.00 4.49
C TRP A 123 -7.84 0.16 4.93
N VAL A 124 -7.08 0.89 4.11
CA VAL A 124 -5.70 1.27 4.44
C VAL A 124 -5.69 2.34 5.52
N SER A 125 -4.53 2.55 6.14
CA SER A 125 -4.33 3.73 6.99
C SER A 125 -4.19 5.01 6.17
N GLN A 126 -4.46 6.16 6.79
CA GLN A 126 -4.23 7.47 6.17
C GLN A 126 -2.77 7.63 5.75
N ALA A 127 -1.82 7.22 6.61
CA ALA A 127 -0.40 7.22 6.29
C ALA A 127 -0.06 6.33 5.06
N SER A 128 -0.69 5.17 4.93
CA SER A 128 -0.51 4.28 3.76
C SER A 128 -1.05 4.92 2.47
N ALA A 129 -2.25 5.50 2.51
CA ALA A 129 -2.82 6.23 1.38
C ALA A 129 -1.98 7.45 0.97
N GLU A 130 -1.37 8.14 1.92
CA GLU A 130 -0.42 9.24 1.67
C GLU A 130 0.88 8.73 1.03
N GLN A 131 1.44 7.60 1.51
CA GLN A 131 2.61 6.98 0.90
C GLN A 131 2.34 6.57 -0.55
N ARG A 132 1.16 6.03 -0.85
CA ARG A 132 0.72 5.69 -2.22
C ARG A 132 0.62 6.94 -3.08
N ALA A 133 -0.01 8.00 -2.58
CA ALA A 133 -0.10 9.27 -3.30
C ALA A 133 1.29 9.86 -3.60
N GLY A 134 2.22 9.76 -2.65
CA GLY A 134 3.60 10.21 -2.79
C GLY A 134 4.39 9.51 -3.91
N ARG A 135 3.93 8.35 -4.41
CA ARG A 135 4.57 7.68 -5.55
C ARG A 135 4.45 8.45 -6.86
N ALA A 136 3.38 9.24 -7.03
CA ALA A 136 3.19 10.10 -8.19
C ALA A 136 4.13 11.33 -8.20
N GLY A 137 4.63 11.76 -7.04
CA GLY A 137 5.37 13.01 -6.87
C GLY A 137 6.89 12.91 -6.98
N ARG A 138 7.45 11.75 -7.37
CA ARG A 138 8.90 11.50 -7.25
C ARG A 138 9.75 12.15 -8.34
N VAL A 139 9.24 12.23 -9.56
CA VAL A 139 9.97 12.72 -10.75
C VAL A 139 9.43 14.07 -11.23
N GLY A 140 8.41 14.59 -10.56
CA GLY A 140 7.79 15.88 -10.89
C GLY A 140 6.33 15.95 -10.42
N PRO A 141 5.57 16.94 -10.90
CA PRO A 141 4.16 17.08 -10.57
C PRO A 141 3.37 15.82 -10.96
N GLY A 142 2.74 15.20 -9.96
CA GLY A 142 1.93 14.01 -10.14
C GLY A 142 0.56 14.15 -9.49
N ARG A 143 -0.38 13.29 -9.89
CA ARG A 143 -1.76 13.30 -9.37
C ARG A 143 -2.13 11.95 -8.78
N CYS A 144 -2.82 11.98 -7.65
CA CYS A 144 -3.40 10.79 -7.04
C CYS A 144 -4.93 10.86 -7.13
N PHE A 145 -5.54 9.84 -7.72
CA PHE A 145 -6.98 9.65 -7.81
C PHE A 145 -7.40 8.60 -6.79
N ARG A 146 -8.11 9.03 -5.75
CA ARG A 146 -8.66 8.12 -4.72
C ARG A 146 -10.05 7.69 -5.14
N LEU A 147 -10.31 6.37 -5.13
CA LEU A 147 -11.62 5.79 -5.47
C LEU A 147 -12.57 5.76 -4.26
N TYR A 148 -12.36 6.65 -3.30
CA TYR A 148 -13.12 6.78 -2.06
C TYR A 148 -13.21 8.26 -1.66
N SER A 149 -14.26 8.61 -0.92
CA SER A 149 -14.52 10.01 -0.55
C SER A 149 -13.59 10.50 0.55
N ALA A 150 -13.46 11.83 0.67
CA ALA A 150 -12.73 12.46 1.77
C ALA A 150 -13.28 12.07 3.15
N ARG A 151 -14.59 11.79 3.25
CA ARG A 151 -15.20 11.28 4.48
C ARG A 151 -14.66 9.89 4.83
N VAL A 152 -14.64 8.97 3.87
CA VAL A 152 -14.10 7.62 4.10
C VAL A 152 -12.61 7.70 4.48
N PHE A 153 -11.83 8.59 3.85
CA PHE A 153 -10.43 8.83 4.24
C PHE A 153 -10.30 9.32 5.69
N GLY A 154 -11.18 10.23 6.13
CA GLY A 154 -11.20 10.72 7.51
C GLY A 154 -11.55 9.65 8.55
N ASP A 155 -12.35 8.65 8.17
CA ASP A 155 -12.74 7.52 9.02
C ASP A 155 -11.66 6.41 9.10
N MET A 156 -10.61 6.46 8.27
CA MET A 156 -9.50 5.49 8.30
C MET A 156 -8.58 5.70 9.50
N ASP A 157 -7.95 4.63 9.97
CA ASP A 157 -6.89 4.71 10.99
C ASP A 157 -5.73 5.58 10.51
N LYS A 158 -5.17 6.42 11.40
CA LYS A 158 -4.04 7.29 11.03
C LYS A 158 -2.80 6.50 10.63
N PHE A 159 -2.49 5.45 11.38
CA PHE A 159 -1.30 4.61 11.19
C PHE A 159 -1.67 3.14 11.29
N LEU A 160 -0.90 2.28 10.63
CA LEU A 160 -1.01 0.83 10.79
C LEU A 160 -0.67 0.43 12.22
N ARG A 161 -1.39 -0.56 12.76
CA ARG A 161 -1.04 -1.15 14.05
C ARG A 161 0.27 -1.93 13.93
N PRO A 162 1.17 -1.85 14.92
CA PRO A 162 2.41 -2.61 14.92
C PRO A 162 2.20 -4.12 14.74
N ASP A 163 3.02 -4.74 13.89
CA ASP A 163 2.93 -6.17 13.56
C ASP A 163 3.04 -7.10 14.78
N ILE A 164 3.82 -6.68 15.79
CA ILE A 164 4.00 -7.43 17.04
C ILE A 164 2.69 -7.61 17.83
N LEU A 165 1.68 -6.76 17.58
CA LEU A 165 0.37 -6.84 18.22
C LEU A 165 -0.66 -7.65 17.42
N THR A 166 -0.40 -7.90 16.13
CA THR A 166 -1.40 -8.45 15.21
C THR A 166 -1.02 -9.84 14.68
N ARG A 167 0.23 -10.28 14.91
CA ARG A 167 0.77 -11.54 14.43
C ARG A 167 1.25 -12.44 15.58
N PRO A 168 1.35 -13.76 15.36
CA PRO A 168 2.05 -14.64 16.27
C PRO A 168 3.51 -14.21 16.41
N ILE A 169 4.02 -14.19 17.63
CA ILE A 169 5.36 -13.72 17.98
C ILE A 169 6.32 -14.87 18.32
N ASP A 170 6.01 -16.08 17.87
CA ASP A 170 6.79 -17.30 18.14
C ASP A 170 8.26 -17.13 17.77
N ASP A 171 8.54 -16.65 16.55
CA ASP A 171 9.90 -16.40 16.07
C ASP A 171 10.63 -15.36 16.92
N VAL A 172 9.92 -14.30 17.33
CA VAL A 172 10.47 -13.22 18.18
C VAL A 172 10.78 -13.75 19.57
N VAL A 173 9.87 -14.53 20.16
CA VAL A 173 10.05 -15.15 21.47
C VAL A 173 11.24 -16.11 21.45
N LEU A 174 11.33 -16.95 20.42
CA LEU A 174 12.43 -17.89 20.26
C LEU A 174 13.77 -17.17 20.10
N MET A 175 13.82 -16.14 19.25
CA MET A 175 15.01 -15.30 19.07
C MET A 175 15.41 -14.58 20.37
N LEU A 176 14.47 -13.96 21.09
CA LEU A 176 14.80 -13.29 22.34
C LEU A 176 15.27 -14.27 23.42
N LYS A 177 14.71 -15.48 23.48
CA LYS A 177 15.19 -16.52 24.39
C LYS A 177 16.60 -17.00 24.03
N SER A 178 16.97 -17.03 22.75
CA SER A 178 18.32 -17.47 22.36
C SER A 178 19.39 -16.45 22.75
N TYR A 179 19.08 -15.16 22.64
CA TYR A 179 20.00 -14.10 23.04
C TYR A 179 20.03 -13.82 24.54
N LEU A 180 18.86 -13.84 25.20
CA LEU A 180 18.73 -13.41 26.60
C LEU A 180 18.81 -14.56 27.61
N GLY A 181 18.81 -15.81 27.15
CA GLY A 181 18.82 -17.01 27.97
C GLY A 181 17.71 -16.99 29.03
N PRO A 182 18.04 -17.09 30.34
CA PRO A 182 17.09 -17.15 31.47
C PRO A 182 16.28 -15.88 31.74
N THR A 183 16.45 -14.82 30.94
CA THR A 183 15.84 -13.52 31.23
C THR A 183 14.34 -13.52 30.89
N PRO A 184 13.48 -12.92 31.73
CA PRO A 184 12.08 -12.72 31.39
C PRO A 184 11.91 -11.77 30.21
N LEU A 185 11.09 -12.16 29.24
CA LEU A 185 10.89 -11.39 28.00
C LEU A 185 10.28 -10.00 28.24
N HIS A 186 9.47 -9.84 29.29
CA HIS A 186 8.87 -8.55 29.66
C HIS A 186 9.90 -7.51 30.10
N ARG A 187 11.14 -7.91 30.42
CA ARG A 187 12.22 -6.97 30.78
C ARG A 187 12.94 -6.42 29.57
N PHE A 188 12.72 -6.99 28.38
CA PHE A 188 13.33 -6.50 27.17
C PHE A 188 12.58 -5.23 26.69
N PRO A 189 13.26 -4.10 26.51
CA PRO A 189 12.63 -2.81 26.21
C PRO A 189 12.22 -2.72 24.74
N LEU A 190 11.13 -3.39 24.36
CA LEU A 190 10.57 -3.28 23.01
C LEU A 190 9.92 -1.90 22.80
N PRO A 191 10.04 -1.30 21.59
CA PRO A 191 9.33 -0.06 21.26
C PRO A 191 7.81 -0.16 21.44
N THR A 192 7.27 -1.36 21.22
CA THR A 192 5.89 -1.71 21.52
C THR A 192 5.87 -3.08 22.14
N SER A 193 5.40 -3.17 23.39
CA SER A 193 5.34 -4.44 24.10
C SER A 193 4.16 -5.29 23.63
N PRO A 194 4.35 -6.59 23.35
CA PRO A 194 3.24 -7.51 23.08
C PRO A 194 2.40 -7.72 24.34
N SER A 195 1.16 -8.18 24.15
CA SER A 195 0.30 -8.58 25.27
C SER A 195 0.88 -9.80 26.00
N PHE A 196 0.60 -9.91 27.29
CA PHE A 196 1.01 -11.06 28.10
C PHE A 196 0.45 -12.37 27.53
N GLU A 197 -0.80 -12.37 27.09
CA GLU A 197 -1.47 -13.51 26.46
C GLU A 197 -0.74 -13.98 25.19
N SER A 198 -0.26 -13.04 24.36
CA SER A 198 0.49 -13.36 23.15
C SER A 198 1.82 -14.03 23.47
N ILE A 199 2.55 -13.54 24.48
CA ILE A 199 3.81 -14.13 24.95
C ILE A 199 3.56 -15.54 25.51
N GLN A 200 2.56 -15.70 26.36
CA GLN A 200 2.22 -16.99 26.97
C GLN A 200 1.83 -18.01 25.90
N SER A 201 0.98 -17.62 24.96
CA SER A 201 0.54 -18.48 23.86
C SER A 201 1.71 -18.91 22.96
N ALA A 202 2.64 -18.00 22.67
CA ALA A 202 3.85 -18.31 21.91
C ALA A 202 4.77 -19.28 22.66
N GLN A 203 4.98 -19.08 23.97
CA GLN A 203 5.76 -20.00 24.79
C GLN A 203 5.15 -21.41 24.85
N GLN A 204 3.82 -21.50 25.00
CA GLN A 204 3.11 -22.78 24.98
C GLN A 204 3.25 -23.51 23.64
N ARG A 205 3.14 -22.79 22.51
CA ARG A 205 3.36 -23.38 21.19
C ARG A 205 4.80 -23.87 21.00
N LEU A 206 5.78 -23.05 21.38
CA LEU A 206 7.19 -23.42 21.27
C LEU A 206 7.57 -24.58 22.19
N LEU A 207 6.97 -24.68 23.37
CA LEU A 207 7.07 -25.88 24.24
C LEU A 207 6.50 -27.12 23.54
N ALA A 208 5.30 -27.00 22.98
CA ALA A 208 4.64 -28.12 22.30
C ALA A 208 5.40 -28.59 21.05
N LEU A 209 6.05 -27.67 20.33
CA LEU A 209 6.93 -27.97 19.21
C LEU A 209 8.29 -28.55 19.65
N GLY A 210 8.59 -28.56 20.94
CA GLY A 210 9.91 -28.94 21.45
C GLY A 210 11.00 -27.96 21.02
N ALA A 211 10.69 -26.67 20.82
CA ALA A 211 11.67 -25.61 20.63
C ALA A 211 12.10 -24.98 21.97
N LEU A 212 11.23 -25.09 22.98
CA LEU A 212 11.53 -24.71 24.37
C LEU A 212 11.37 -25.94 25.28
N GLN A 213 12.11 -25.96 26.38
CA GLN A 213 11.96 -26.91 27.47
C GLN A 213 11.90 -26.21 28.82
N ILE A 214 11.15 -26.80 29.75
CA ILE A 214 11.18 -26.38 31.15
C ILE A 214 12.47 -26.94 31.75
N SER A 215 13.48 -26.09 31.89
CA SER A 215 14.73 -26.47 32.54
C SER A 215 14.54 -26.50 34.06
N ASN A 216 14.83 -27.66 34.64
CA ASN A 216 14.84 -27.86 36.08
C ASN A 216 16.25 -27.75 36.68
N PHE A 217 17.24 -27.42 35.86
CA PHE A 217 18.65 -27.34 36.27
C PHE A 217 19.08 -25.88 36.53
N GLY A 218 19.65 -25.64 37.71
CA GLY A 218 20.12 -24.32 38.18
C GLY A 218 19.33 -23.76 39.38
N PRO A 219 19.78 -22.66 40.01
CA PRO A 219 19.15 -22.09 41.21
C PRO A 219 17.76 -21.47 40.94
N LYS A 220 17.36 -21.32 39.67
CA LYS A 220 16.04 -20.86 39.25
C LYS A 220 15.29 -22.01 38.57
N ARG A 221 14.61 -22.84 39.37
CA ARG A 221 13.75 -23.93 38.88
C ARG A 221 12.60 -23.38 38.03
N GLY A 222 12.26 -24.06 36.92
CA GLY A 222 11.04 -23.81 36.15
C GLY A 222 11.15 -22.76 35.03
N PHE A 223 12.34 -22.52 34.48
CA PHE A 223 12.53 -21.56 33.39
C PHE A 223 12.44 -22.24 32.00
N LEU A 224 12.03 -21.49 30.97
CA LEU A 224 11.94 -21.96 29.59
C LEU A 224 13.24 -21.76 28.80
N ALA A 225 14.06 -22.79 28.70
CA ALA A 225 15.30 -22.80 27.92
C ALA A 225 15.07 -23.28 26.48
N ILE A 226 15.93 -22.86 25.56
CA ILE A 226 15.99 -23.45 24.21
C ILE A 226 16.79 -24.75 24.29
N LEU A 227 16.43 -25.71 23.45
CA LEU A 227 17.16 -26.97 23.24
C LEU A 227 18.54 -26.78 22.63
#